data_AF-A0A482WUQ9-F1
#
_entry.id   AF-A0A482WUQ9-F1
#
_cell.length_a   1.000
_cell.length_b   1.000
_cell.length_c   1.000
_cell.angle_alpha   90.00
_cell.angle_beta   90.00
_cell.angle_gamma   90.00
#
_symmetry.space_group_name_H-M   'P 1'
#
loop_
_entity.id
_entity.type
_entity.pdbx_description
1 polymer ?
#
loop_
_entity_poly.entity_id
_entity_poly.type
_entity_poly.pdbx_seq_one_letter_code
_entity_poly.pdbx_strand_id
1 'polypeptide(L)'
;MIYHPDKNDGSEEAAEKFRSITEAYDILSNASRKKLYDKGLQNSPVSDTFRPRGNIKKRTTVPQHGKTPYYDFDSWTKAHYGKTFRKVQFEKEAFDSLEKSHRTAKEDLQKEIPLAVMLLIFVMIACLMESVYEKQLDSSKNSSKER
;
A
#
# COMPACT_ATOMS: atom_id res chain seq x y z
N MET A 1 -8.84 -6.53 31.47
CA MET A 1 -10.05 -5.85 31.98
C MET A 1 -9.79 -5.43 33.41
N ILE A 2 -9.93 -4.13 33.71
CA ILE A 2 -9.57 -3.54 35.01
C ILE A 2 -10.62 -3.86 36.09
N TYR A 3 -11.91 -3.86 35.72
CA TYR A 3 -13.05 -4.08 36.63
C TYR A 3 -13.69 -5.47 36.46
N HIS A 4 -12.93 -6.49 36.06
CA HIS A 4 -13.50 -7.83 35.87
C HIS A 4 -13.89 -8.46 37.22
N PRO A 5 -15.04 -9.16 37.34
CA PRO A 5 -15.48 -9.76 38.61
C PRO A 5 -14.49 -10.78 39.18
N ASP A 6 -13.89 -11.62 38.33
CA ASP A 6 -12.87 -12.62 38.72
C ASP A 6 -11.62 -12.02 39.38
N LYS A 7 -11.28 -10.75 39.09
CA LYS A 7 -10.08 -10.09 39.61
C LYS A 7 -10.36 -9.14 40.77
N ASN A 8 -11.62 -8.75 40.97
CA ASN A 8 -12.04 -7.74 41.94
C ASN A 8 -13.15 -8.29 42.84
N ASP A 9 -12.98 -9.52 43.30
CA ASP A 9 -13.95 -10.19 44.15
C ASP A 9 -14.15 -9.39 45.45
N GLY A 10 -15.40 -9.12 45.80
CA GLY A 10 -15.77 -8.31 46.98
C GLY A 10 -15.59 -6.79 46.87
N SER A 11 -15.14 -6.23 45.74
CA SER A 11 -15.06 -4.76 45.55
C SER A 11 -16.36 -4.21 44.96
N GLU A 12 -17.17 -3.55 45.79
CA GLU A 12 -18.44 -2.94 45.38
C GLU A 12 -18.24 -1.87 44.30
N GLU A 13 -17.21 -1.02 44.43
CA GLU A 13 -16.88 0.00 43.43
C GLU A 13 -16.53 -0.61 42.05
N ALA A 14 -15.83 -1.75 42.04
CA ALA A 14 -15.49 -2.43 40.80
C ALA A 14 -16.75 -3.04 40.15
N ALA A 15 -17.67 -3.57 40.96
CA ALA A 15 -18.94 -4.11 40.49
C ALA A 15 -19.83 -3.02 39.86
N GLU A 16 -19.91 -1.83 40.48
CA GLU A 16 -20.66 -0.68 39.93
C GLU A 16 -20.06 -0.19 38.61
N LYS A 17 -18.73 -0.06 38.55
CA LYS A 17 -18.02 0.32 37.33
C LYS A 17 -18.18 -0.73 36.23
N PHE A 18 -18.14 -2.02 36.57
CA PHE A 18 -18.41 -3.09 35.63
C PHE A 18 -19.83 -2.98 35.06
N ARG A 19 -20.83 -2.83 35.93
CA ARG A 19 -22.24 -2.71 35.54
C ARG A 19 -22.49 -1.54 34.60
N SER A 20 -21.95 -0.36 34.93
CA SER A 20 -22.09 0.84 34.08
C SER A 20 -21.40 0.69 32.72
N ILE A 21 -20.23 0.03 32.67
CA ILE A 21 -19.54 -0.26 31.41
C ILE A 21 -20.36 -1.22 30.55
N THR A 22 -20.92 -2.28 31.13
CA THR A 22 -21.77 -3.24 30.42
C THR A 22 -23.03 -2.57 29.87
N GLU A 23 -23.70 -1.74 30.66
CA GLU A 23 -24.87 -0.99 30.22
C GLU A 23 -24.56 -0.02 29.07
N ALA A 24 -23.47 0.74 29.19
CA ALA A 24 -23.03 1.63 28.12
C ALA A 24 -22.70 0.85 26.83
N TYR A 25 -22.06 -0.32 26.95
CA TYR A 25 -21.77 -1.18 25.80
C TYR A 25 -23.05 -1.67 25.12
N ASP A 26 -24.03 -2.12 25.87
CA ASP A 26 -25.32 -2.59 25.37
C ASP A 26 -26.08 -1.52 24.57
N ILE A 27 -25.99 -0.26 25.00
CA ILE A 27 -26.63 0.88 24.35
C ILE A 27 -25.84 1.31 23.12
N LEU A 28 -24.52 1.45 23.25
CA LEU A 28 -23.66 2.03 22.21
C LEU A 28 -23.27 1.04 21.10
N SER A 29 -23.26 -0.26 21.38
CA SER A 29 -22.92 -1.32 20.41
C SER A 29 -23.93 -1.43 19.27
N ASN A 30 -25.20 -1.13 19.52
CA ASN A 30 -26.25 -1.16 18.51
C ASN A 30 -26.64 0.27 18.09
N ALA A 31 -26.45 0.60 16.81
CA ALA A 31 -26.77 1.92 16.27
C ALA A 31 -28.23 2.37 16.52
N SER A 32 -29.18 1.42 16.59
CA SER A 32 -30.57 1.75 16.90
C SER A 32 -30.78 2.07 18.38
N ARG A 33 -30.11 1.35 19.29
CA ARG A 33 -30.20 1.60 20.74
C ARG A 33 -29.52 2.93 21.10
N LYS A 34 -28.35 3.21 20.51
CA LYS A 34 -27.66 4.49 20.63
C LYS A 34 -28.54 5.66 20.19
N LYS A 35 -29.18 5.55 19.02
CA LYS A 35 -30.08 6.60 18.51
C LYS A 35 -31.29 6.84 19.41
N LEU A 36 -31.76 5.83 20.13
CA LEU A 36 -32.86 5.97 21.09
C LEU A 36 -32.39 6.67 22.38
N TYR A 37 -31.19 6.32 22.85
CA TYR A 37 -30.52 6.97 23.97
C TYR A 37 -30.22 8.45 23.69
N ASP A 38 -29.62 8.76 22.53
CA ASP A 38 -29.30 10.12 22.09
C ASP A 38 -30.54 11.03 22.01
N LYS A 39 -31.73 10.44 21.82
CA LYS A 39 -33.01 11.15 21.76
C LYS A 39 -33.71 11.26 23.11
N GLY A 40 -33.17 10.64 24.17
CA GLY A 40 -33.78 10.63 25.51
C GLY A 40 -35.03 9.76 25.65
N LEU A 41 -35.29 8.84 24.70
CA LEU A 41 -36.51 8.01 24.69
C LEU A 41 -36.42 6.74 25.56
N GLN A 42 -35.30 6.49 26.24
CA GLN A 42 -35.12 5.27 27.04
C GLN A 42 -35.90 5.24 28.36
N ASN A 43 -36.27 6.40 28.93
CA ASN A 43 -36.89 6.47 30.26
C ASN A 43 -38.43 6.44 30.22
N SER A 44 -39.04 6.18 29.08
CA SER A 44 -40.50 6.00 29.00
C SER A 44 -40.84 4.54 29.29
N PRO A 45 -41.77 4.22 30.23
CA PRO A 45 -42.27 2.87 30.40
C PRO A 45 -43.12 2.55 29.18
N VAL A 46 -42.48 2.12 28.10
CA VAL A 46 -43.16 1.73 26.88
C VAL A 46 -43.77 0.37 27.15
N SER A 47 -45.02 0.41 27.62
CA SER A 47 -45.98 -0.66 27.43
C SER A 47 -45.92 -1.12 25.97
N ASP A 48 -45.98 -2.44 25.80
CA ASP A 48 -45.75 -3.24 24.60
C ASP A 48 -46.79 -3.02 23.47
N THR A 49 -47.17 -1.76 23.22
CA THR A 49 -48.29 -1.37 22.35
C THR A 49 -47.89 -0.44 21.21
N PHE A 50 -46.64 -0.46 20.75
CA PHE A 50 -46.30 0.23 19.50
C PHE A 50 -46.52 -0.67 18.28
N ARG A 51 -47.79 -0.78 17.85
CA ARG A 51 -48.12 -1.12 16.45
C ARG A 51 -47.66 0.03 15.56
N PRO A 52 -46.75 -0.15 14.60
CA PRO A 52 -46.37 0.93 13.70
C PRO A 52 -47.45 1.07 12.62
N ARG A 53 -48.43 1.96 12.82
CA ARG A 53 -49.26 2.47 11.72
C ARG A 53 -48.70 3.85 11.35
N GLY A 54 -47.87 3.91 10.32
CA GLY A 54 -47.33 5.17 9.81
C GLY A 54 -46.22 4.95 8.79
N ASN A 55 -46.54 5.25 7.53
CA ASN A 55 -45.64 5.21 6.37
C ASN A 55 -44.46 6.16 6.55
N ILE A 56 -43.40 5.71 7.23
CA ILE A 56 -42.08 6.33 7.13
C ILE A 56 -41.48 5.84 5.82
N LYS A 57 -41.50 6.68 4.79
CA LYS A 57 -40.71 6.48 3.57
C LYS A 57 -39.23 6.44 3.97
N LYS A 58 -38.71 5.26 4.29
CA LYS A 58 -37.27 4.99 4.32
C LYS A 58 -36.79 5.23 2.88
N ARG A 59 -36.09 6.34 2.64
CA ARG A 59 -35.24 6.48 1.47
C ARG A 59 -34.06 5.53 1.66
N THR A 60 -34.31 4.26 1.41
CA THR A 60 -33.28 3.25 1.19
C THR A 60 -32.92 3.37 -0.28
N THR A 61 -31.85 4.10 -0.59
CA THR A 61 -31.18 3.98 -1.89
C THR A 61 -30.47 2.64 -1.91
N VAL A 62 -31.19 1.60 -2.29
CA VAL A 62 -30.66 0.28 -2.64
C VAL A 62 -29.96 0.37 -4.00
N PRO A 63 -28.70 -0.07 -4.15
CA PRO A 63 -28.17 -0.39 -5.46
C PRO A 63 -28.79 -1.70 -5.96
N GLN A 64 -29.11 -1.72 -7.24
CA GLN A 64 -29.63 -2.88 -7.96
C GLN A 64 -28.53 -3.91 -8.21
N HIS A 65 -28.24 -4.78 -7.25
CA HIS A 65 -27.75 -6.13 -7.57
C HIS A 65 -28.03 -7.08 -6.40
N GLY A 66 -28.80 -8.13 -6.68
CA GLY A 66 -29.30 -9.05 -5.69
C GLY A 66 -28.20 -9.91 -5.09
N LYS A 67 -28.14 -9.94 -3.75
CA LYS A 67 -28.05 -11.15 -2.89
C LYS A 67 -27.96 -10.72 -1.42
N THR A 68 -29.11 -10.81 -0.73
CA THR A 68 -29.33 -10.73 0.74
C THR A 68 -28.97 -9.41 1.46
N PRO A 69 -29.57 -9.11 2.62
CA PRO A 69 -29.20 -7.98 3.50
C PRO A 69 -27.89 -8.24 4.26
N TYR A 70 -26.96 -8.98 3.65
CA TYR A 70 -25.64 -9.25 4.22
C TYR A 70 -24.82 -7.97 4.08
N TYR A 71 -24.44 -7.39 5.22
CA TYR A 71 -23.57 -6.23 5.30
C TYR A 71 -22.31 -6.48 4.44
N ASP A 72 -22.10 -5.67 3.41
CA ASP A 72 -20.92 -5.75 2.56
C ASP A 72 -19.71 -5.15 3.31
N PHE A 73 -19.13 -6.00 4.17
CA PHE A 73 -17.95 -5.69 4.96
C PHE A 73 -16.77 -5.29 4.06
N ASP A 74 -16.67 -5.86 2.86
CA ASP A 74 -15.59 -5.56 1.93
C ASP A 74 -15.70 -4.14 1.37
N SER A 75 -16.91 -3.69 1.04
CA SER A 75 -17.17 -2.29 0.64
C SER A 75 -16.84 -1.27 1.73
N TRP A 76 -17.23 -1.52 3.00
CA TRP A 76 -16.89 -0.63 4.11
C TRP A 76 -15.39 -0.65 4.41
N THR A 77 -14.78 -1.83 4.42
CA THR A 77 -13.34 -2.03 4.67
C THR A 77 -12.51 -1.32 3.60
N LYS A 78 -12.89 -1.44 2.33
CA LYS A 78 -12.24 -0.74 1.22
C LYS A 78 -12.42 0.77 1.30
N ALA A 79 -13.59 1.27 1.70
CA ALA A 79 -13.82 2.69 1.89
C ALA A 79 -13.01 3.28 3.06
N HIS A 80 -12.85 2.51 4.14
CA HIS A 80 -12.20 2.98 5.37
C HIS A 80 -10.67 2.77 5.35
N TYR A 81 -10.20 1.58 4.98
CA TYR A 81 -8.77 1.25 4.95
C TYR A 81 -8.12 1.45 3.59
N GLY A 82 -8.89 1.67 2.52
CA GLY A 82 -8.35 1.85 1.17
C GLY A 82 -7.46 3.09 0.99
N LYS A 83 -7.51 4.06 1.91
CA LYS A 83 -6.56 5.19 1.93
C LYS A 83 -5.17 4.76 2.45
N THR A 84 -5.14 3.89 3.45
CA THR A 84 -3.91 3.33 4.02
C THR A 84 -3.20 2.42 3.02
N PHE A 85 -3.95 1.54 2.34
CA PHE A 85 -3.37 0.63 1.34
C PHE A 85 -2.80 1.34 0.11
N ARG A 86 -3.44 2.43 -0.35
CA ARG A 86 -2.95 3.23 -1.49
C ARG A 86 -1.65 3.97 -1.18
N LYS A 87 -1.51 4.49 0.05
CA LYS A 87 -0.28 5.16 0.47
C LYS A 87 0.90 4.19 0.49
N VAL A 88 0.70 3.00 1.04
CA VAL A 88 1.74 1.96 1.10
C VAL A 88 2.13 1.47 -0.30
N GLN A 89 1.18 1.31 -1.23
CA GLN A 89 1.52 0.95 -2.61
C GLN A 89 2.33 2.04 -3.31
N PHE A 90 1.92 3.30 -3.21
CA PHE A 90 2.65 4.40 -3.85
C PHE A 90 4.06 4.58 -3.27
N GLU A 91 4.21 4.47 -1.94
CA GLU A 91 5.52 4.52 -1.29
C GLU A 91 6.42 3.37 -1.74
N LYS A 92 5.86 2.16 -1.90
CA LYS A 92 6.58 1.01 -2.43
C LYS A 92 6.97 1.20 -3.90
N GLU A 93 6.06 1.68 -4.75
CA GLU A 93 6.35 1.94 -6.17
C GLU A 93 7.42 3.03 -6.34
N ALA A 94 7.38 4.08 -5.53
CA ALA A 94 8.40 5.12 -5.52
C ALA A 94 9.77 4.55 -5.11
N PHE A 95 9.81 3.73 -4.06
CA PHE A 95 11.03 3.05 -3.63
C PHE A 95 11.57 2.08 -4.70
N ASP A 96 10.71 1.22 -5.23
CA ASP A 96 11.06 0.21 -6.25
C ASP A 96 11.54 0.90 -7.55
N SER A 97 10.96 2.03 -7.93
CA SER A 97 11.39 2.80 -9.11
C SER A 97 12.75 3.47 -8.92
N LEU A 98 13.04 3.99 -7.72
CA LEU A 98 14.35 4.54 -7.36
C LEU A 98 15.42 3.45 -7.34
N GLU A 99 15.12 2.28 -6.78
CA GLU A 99 16.05 1.15 -6.78
C GLU A 99 16.35 0.67 -8.21
N LYS A 100 15.33 0.58 -9.06
CA LYS A 100 15.51 0.25 -10.49
C LYS A 100 16.36 1.27 -11.22
N SER A 101 16.17 2.57 -11.02
CA SER A 101 16.99 3.60 -11.69
C SER A 101 18.45 3.54 -11.26
N HIS A 102 18.73 3.32 -9.97
CA HIS A 102 20.10 3.11 -9.48
C HIS A 102 20.72 1.84 -10.04
N ARG A 103 19.94 0.77 -10.20
CA ARG A 103 20.40 -0.50 -10.77
C ARG A 103 20.70 -0.37 -12.26
N THR A 104 19.79 0.21 -13.05
CA THR A 104 20.00 0.42 -14.49
C THR A 104 21.18 1.35 -14.75
N ALA A 105 21.33 2.44 -13.99
CA ALA A 105 22.48 3.35 -14.15
C ALA A 105 23.83 2.64 -13.90
N LYS A 106 23.90 1.73 -12.92
CA LYS A 106 25.09 0.91 -12.68
C LYS A 106 25.32 -0.11 -13.79
N GLU A 107 24.26 -0.76 -14.26
CA GLU A 107 24.34 -1.74 -15.35
C GLU A 107 24.74 -1.09 -16.68
N ASP A 108 24.30 0.13 -16.96
CA ASP A 108 24.69 0.90 -18.14
C ASP A 108 26.16 1.32 -18.05
N LEU A 109 26.60 1.90 -16.93
CA LEU A 109 28.00 2.27 -16.72
C LEU A 109 28.94 1.05 -16.85
N GLN A 110 28.53 -0.11 -16.32
CA GLN A 110 29.30 -1.35 -16.40
C GLN A 110 29.44 -1.87 -17.83
N LYS A 111 28.48 -1.60 -18.73
CA LYS A 111 28.52 -2.02 -20.14
C LYS A 111 29.33 -1.06 -21.02
N GLU A 112 29.32 0.24 -20.72
CA GLU A 112 30.03 1.24 -21.52
C GLU A 112 31.56 1.16 -21.36
N ILE A 113 32.05 0.86 -20.15
CA ILE A 113 33.51 0.75 -19.88
C ILE A 113 34.22 -0.30 -20.76
N PRO A 114 33.78 -1.58 -20.84
CA PRO A 114 34.46 -2.57 -21.67
C PRO A 114 34.38 -2.24 -23.16
N LEU A 115 33.28 -1.62 -23.63
CA LEU A 115 33.11 -1.24 -25.03
C LEU A 115 34.10 -0.13 -25.44
N ALA A 116 34.27 0.87 -24.57
CA ALA A 116 35.28 1.92 -24.75
C ALA A 116 36.71 1.36 -24.74
N VAL A 117 37.02 0.41 -23.84
CA VAL A 117 38.34 -0.25 -23.80
C VAL A 117 38.62 -1.06 -25.07
N MET A 118 37.63 -1.82 -25.56
CA MET A 118 37.75 -2.58 -26.80
C MET A 118 37.97 -1.66 -28.01
N LEU A 119 37.29 -0.51 -28.06
CA LEU A 119 37.50 0.50 -29.11
C LEU A 119 38.90 1.11 -29.03
N LEU A 120 39.38 1.44 -27.83
CA LEU A 120 40.75 1.93 -27.63
C LEU A 120 41.80 0.93 -28.09
N ILE A 121 41.63 -0.36 -27.74
CA ILE A 121 42.52 -1.44 -28.18
C ILE A 121 42.48 -1.57 -29.71
N PHE A 122 41.30 -1.52 -30.32
CA PHE A 122 41.15 -1.59 -31.78
C PHE A 122 41.88 -0.43 -32.48
N VAL A 123 41.72 0.80 -32.00
CA VAL A 123 42.44 1.97 -32.52
C VAL A 123 43.95 1.83 -32.34
N MET A 124 44.40 1.36 -31.17
CA MET A 124 45.82 1.11 -30.91
C MET A 124 46.40 0.07 -31.89
N ILE A 125 45.69 -1.03 -32.15
CA ILE A 125 46.12 -2.04 -33.12
C ILE A 125 46.16 -1.46 -34.53
N ALA A 126 45.16 -0.67 -34.93
CA ALA A 126 45.13 -0.02 -36.25
C ALA A 126 46.35 0.91 -36.44
N CYS A 127 46.66 1.75 -35.45
CA CYS A 127 47.85 2.61 -35.49
C CYS A 127 49.15 1.80 -35.55
N LEU A 128 49.25 0.69 -34.82
CA LEU A 128 50.42 -0.19 -34.89
C LEU A 128 50.54 -0.83 -36.28
N MET A 129 49.44 -1.32 -36.86
CA MET A 129 49.41 -1.89 -38.20
C MET A 129 49.83 -0.89 -39.27
N GLU A 130 49.37 0.36 -39.17
CA GLU A 130 49.76 1.44 -40.07
C GLU A 130 51.27 1.74 -39.96
N SER A 131 51.80 1.80 -38.73
CA SER A 131 53.25 1.98 -38.51
C SER A 131 54.11 0.83 -39.05
N VAL A 132 53.60 -0.41 -39.04
CA VAL A 132 54.28 -1.59 -39.61
C VAL A 132 54.22 -1.56 -41.13
N TYR A 133 53.07 -1.14 -41.68
CA TYR A 133 52.88 -1.00 -43.11
C TYR A 133 53.82 0.03 -43.71
N GLU A 134 53.97 1.21 -43.09
CA GLU A 134 54.92 2.24 -43.54
C GLU A 134 56.37 1.72 -43.57
N LYS A 135 56.80 1.03 -42.50
CA LYS A 135 58.15 0.44 -42.42
C LYS A 135 58.41 -0.60 -43.52
N GLN A 136 57.42 -1.43 -43.86
CA GLN A 136 57.52 -2.38 -44.96
C GLN A 136 57.59 -1.69 -46.33
N LEU A 137 56.83 -0.62 -46.50
CA LEU A 137 56.79 0.16 -47.74
C LEU A 137 58.13 0.85 -48.01
N ASP A 138 58.77 1.39 -46.98
CA ASP A 138 60.12 1.97 -47.08
C ASP A 138 61.21 0.92 -47.34
N SER A 139 61.12 -0.25 -46.70
CA SER A 139 62.05 -1.37 -46.96
C SER A 139 61.99 -1.86 -48.41
N SER A 140 60.79 -1.96 -48.99
CA SER A 140 60.60 -2.38 -50.39
C SER A 140 61.11 -1.33 -51.38
N LYS A 141 60.87 -0.04 -51.13
CA LYS A 141 61.38 1.07 -51.96
C LYS A 141 62.90 1.15 -51.96
N ASN A 142 63.55 0.96 -50.81
CA ASN A 142 65.01 0.98 -50.72
C ASN A 142 65.64 -0.22 -51.45
N SER A 143 65.08 -1.43 -51.32
CA SER A 143 65.54 -2.61 -52.07
C SER A 143 65.41 -2.47 -53.59
N SER A 144 64.48 -1.65 -54.07
CA SER A 144 64.27 -1.41 -55.52
C SER A 144 65.18 -0.30 -56.07
N LYS A 145 65.76 0.55 -55.21
CA LYS A 145 66.73 1.60 -55.59
C LYS A 145 68.18 1.11 -55.64
N GLU A 146 68.50 0.01 -54.96
CA GLU A 146 69.84 -0.59 -54.93
C GLU A 146 70.08 -1.63 -56.06
N ARG A 147 69.09 -1.86 -56.93
CA ARG A 147 69.24 -2.63 -58.18
C ARG A 147 69.22 -1.70 -59.39
#